data_AF-A0A2S2R622-F1
#
_entry.id   AF-A0A2S2R622-F1
#
_cell.length_a   1.000
_cell.length_b   1.000
_cell.length_c   1.000
_cell.angle_alpha   90.00
_cell.angle_beta   90.00
_cell.angle_gamma   90.00
#
_symmetry.space_group_name_H-M   'P 1'
#
loop_
_entity.id
_entity.type
_entity.pdbx_description
1 polymer ?
#
loop_
_entity_poly.entity_id
_entity_poly.type
_entity_poly.pdbx_seq_one_letter_code
_entity_poly.pdbx_strand_id
1 'polypeptide(L)'
;MRNAKIGRKSVYKPTIGNDSLHDESNENGNKLITFVTARNMVVSSIKFPHKNIHKKTWISPYGRIRNQIDHIIVDWRIRSSVENVRSMRGCSAISDHFLVKIKFRLKISIDWQKKNNVLRRKSTRSY
;
A
#
# COMPACT_ATOMS: atom_id res chain seq x y z
N MET A 1 1.42 6.71 21.55
CA MET A 1 1.02 5.96 20.33
C MET A 1 2.24 5.25 19.75
N ARG A 2 2.19 3.92 19.67
CA ARG A 2 3.31 3.05 19.22
C ARG A 2 3.25 2.68 17.73
N ASN A 3 2.68 3.52 16.86
CA ASN A 3 2.53 3.17 15.44
C ASN A 3 3.65 3.79 14.58
N ALA A 4 3.97 3.14 13.46
CA ALA A 4 5.02 3.57 12.56
C ALA A 4 4.58 4.84 11.81
N LYS A 5 5.41 5.90 11.89
CA LYS A 5 5.35 7.07 11.02
C LYS A 5 6.59 7.04 10.17
N ILE A 6 6.43 6.93 8.86
CA ILE A 6 7.54 6.86 7.91
C ILE A 6 7.76 8.24 7.30
N GLY A 7 8.99 8.74 7.31
CA GLY A 7 9.37 10.02 6.71
C GLY A 7 9.69 9.92 5.22
N ARG A 8 10.43 10.91 4.68
CA ARG A 8 10.80 11.00 3.25
C ARG A 8 12.31 11.12 3.02
N LYS A 9 13.13 10.63 3.96
CA LYS A 9 14.59 10.70 3.87
C LYS A 9 15.08 10.12 2.54
N SER A 10 15.95 10.87 1.85
CA SER A 10 16.43 10.55 0.50
C SER A 10 17.10 9.18 0.39
N VAL A 11 17.83 8.80 1.43
CA VAL A 11 18.55 7.51 1.52
C VAL A 11 17.66 6.28 1.40
N TYR A 12 16.38 6.40 1.76
CA TYR A 12 15.43 5.27 1.75
C TYR A 12 14.47 5.30 0.56
N LYS A 13 14.59 6.27 -0.36
CA LYS A 13 13.65 6.47 -1.47
C LYS A 13 13.31 5.22 -2.28
N PRO A 14 14.25 4.30 -2.60
CA PRO A 14 13.90 3.06 -3.30
C PRO A 14 12.89 2.19 -2.54
N THR A 15 12.94 2.23 -1.21
CA THR A 15 12.10 1.44 -0.30
C THR A 15 10.80 2.15 0.06
N ILE A 16 10.83 3.46 0.32
CA ILE A 16 9.70 4.20 0.90
C ILE A 16 9.06 5.25 -0.03
N GLY A 17 9.63 5.52 -1.20
CA GLY A 17 9.11 6.57 -2.08
C GLY A 17 9.20 7.98 -1.49
N ASN A 18 8.41 8.91 -2.03
CA ASN A 18 8.51 10.35 -1.74
C ASN A 18 7.24 10.95 -1.16
N ASP A 19 6.13 10.21 -1.14
CA ASP A 19 4.80 10.79 -0.93
C ASP A 19 4.25 10.56 0.48
N SER A 20 5.11 10.36 1.47
CA SER A 20 4.67 10.30 2.87
C SER A 20 4.01 11.59 3.35
N LEU A 21 3.13 11.45 4.35
CA LEU A 21 2.57 12.57 5.11
C LEU A 21 3.60 13.21 6.07
N HIS A 22 4.63 12.46 6.48
CA HIS A 22 5.60 12.90 7.48
C HIS A 22 6.94 13.25 6.82
N ASP A 23 7.65 14.24 7.34
CA ASP A 23 9.02 14.55 6.90
C ASP A 23 10.02 13.55 7.48
N GLU A 24 9.88 13.26 8.77
CA GLU A 24 10.76 12.36 9.50
C GLU A 24 10.05 11.06 9.92
N SER A 25 10.84 10.00 10.00
CA SER A 25 10.40 8.73 10.55
C SER A 25 10.52 8.75 12.07
N ASN A 26 9.50 8.27 12.78
CA ASN A 26 9.66 7.97 14.20
C ASN A 26 10.43 6.64 14.40
N GLU A 27 10.73 6.28 15.64
CA GLU A 27 11.47 5.05 15.97
C GLU A 27 10.86 3.80 15.32
N ASN A 28 9.54 3.64 15.42
CA ASN A 28 8.83 2.50 14.82
C ASN A 28 8.82 2.56 13.29
N GLY A 29 8.80 3.77 12.70
CA GLY A 29 9.00 3.98 11.27
C GLY A 29 10.39 3.52 10.82
N ASN A 30 11.44 3.84 11.58
CA ASN A 30 12.80 3.39 11.28
C ASN A 30 12.95 1.87 11.40
N LYS A 31 12.35 1.25 12.43
CA LYS A 31 12.28 -0.22 12.57
C LYS A 31 11.58 -0.86 11.38
N LEU A 32 10.47 -0.29 10.93
CA LEU A 32 9.74 -0.77 9.77
C LEU A 32 10.56 -0.63 8.48
N ILE A 33 11.20 0.52 8.25
CA ILE A 33 12.10 0.73 7.11
C ILE A 33 13.22 -0.31 7.09
N THR A 34 13.83 -0.57 8.25
CA THR A 34 14.91 -1.54 8.40
C THR A 34 14.43 -2.95 8.02
N PHE A 35 13.28 -3.37 8.55
CA PHE A 35 12.66 -4.66 8.21
C PHE A 35 12.35 -4.80 6.72
N VAL A 36 11.70 -3.79 6.13
CA VAL A 36 11.30 -3.79 4.71
C VAL A 36 12.52 -3.85 3.80
N THR A 37 13.57 -3.08 4.14
CA THR A 37 14.84 -3.06 3.40
C THR A 37 15.55 -4.41 3.48
N ALA A 38 15.67 -5.00 4.67
CA ALA A 38 16.30 -6.30 4.87
C ALA A 38 15.60 -7.45 4.14
N ARG A 39 14.29 -7.33 3.90
CA ARG A 39 13.48 -8.32 3.18
C ARG A 39 13.35 -8.04 1.68
N ASN A 40 14.02 -7.04 1.14
CA ASN A 40 13.89 -6.60 -0.25
C ASN A 40 12.41 -6.36 -0.64
N MET A 41 11.70 -5.59 0.19
CA MET A 41 10.32 -5.18 -0.03
C MET A 41 10.24 -3.66 -0.23
N VAL A 42 9.06 -3.14 -0.54
CA VAL A 42 8.81 -1.70 -0.63
C VAL A 42 7.54 -1.32 0.13
N VAL A 43 7.52 -0.12 0.69
CA VAL A 43 6.32 0.49 1.27
C VAL A 43 5.56 1.18 0.15
N SER A 44 4.51 0.53 -0.34
CA SER A 44 3.74 0.99 -1.50
C SER A 44 2.78 2.15 -1.17
N SER A 45 2.36 2.29 0.10
CA SER A 45 1.40 3.32 0.53
C SER A 45 1.90 4.77 0.48
N ILE A 46 3.19 4.97 0.21
CA ILE A 46 3.87 6.28 0.15
C ILE A 46 4.61 6.49 -1.17
N LYS A 47 4.36 5.63 -2.16
CA LYS A 47 4.96 5.67 -3.48
C LYS A 47 4.23 6.62 -4.45
N PHE A 48 2.91 6.73 -4.35
CA PHE A 48 2.07 7.40 -5.33
C PHE A 48 1.74 8.83 -4.90
N PRO A 49 1.86 9.84 -5.77
CA PRO A 49 1.58 11.23 -5.45
C PRO A 49 0.09 11.46 -5.22
N HIS A 50 -0.27 11.89 -4.01
CA HIS A 50 -1.65 12.14 -3.60
C HIS A 50 -1.82 13.42 -2.78
N LYS A 51 -3.03 13.97 -2.78
CA LYS A 51 -3.42 14.99 -1.80
C LYS A 51 -3.39 14.39 -0.40
N ASN A 52 -3.01 15.16 0.62
CA ASN A 52 -2.92 14.68 2.01
C ASN A 52 -4.21 14.03 2.54
N ILE A 53 -5.38 14.43 2.02
CA ILE A 53 -6.67 13.80 2.35
C ILE A 53 -6.77 12.31 1.97
N HIS A 54 -5.93 11.84 1.06
CA HIS A 54 -5.86 10.46 0.58
C HIS A 54 -4.65 9.67 1.13
N LYS A 55 -3.84 10.31 1.98
CA LYS A 55 -2.67 9.68 2.65
C LYS A 55 -2.97 9.30 4.09
N LYS A 56 -3.84 10.08 4.75
CA LYS A 56 -4.23 9.93 6.14
C LYS A 56 -5.02 8.63 6.32
N THR A 57 -4.61 7.79 7.26
CA THR A 57 -5.24 6.50 7.56
C THR A 57 -5.88 6.48 8.95
N TRP A 58 -5.64 7.51 9.76
CA TRP A 58 -6.17 7.62 11.11
C TRP A 58 -6.50 9.06 11.49
N ILE A 59 -7.50 9.25 12.34
CA ILE A 59 -7.95 10.52 12.89
C ILE A 59 -8.12 10.43 14.42
N SER A 60 -7.65 11.43 15.17
CA SER A 60 -7.86 11.47 16.62
C SER A 60 -9.35 11.56 16.98
N PRO A 61 -9.78 11.11 18.18
CA PRO A 61 -11.17 11.17 18.64
C PRO A 61 -11.85 12.55 18.48
N TYR A 62 -11.08 13.64 18.53
CA TYR A 62 -11.57 15.01 18.36
C TYR A 62 -11.30 15.62 16.97
N GLY A 63 -10.92 14.81 15.98
CA GLY A 63 -10.72 15.25 14.60
C GLY A 63 -9.50 16.14 14.32
N ARG A 64 -8.78 16.58 15.36
CA ARG A 64 -7.68 17.55 15.27
C ARG A 64 -6.45 16.98 14.56
N ILE A 65 -6.05 15.78 14.94
CA ILE A 65 -4.83 15.14 14.43
C ILE A 65 -5.22 14.08 13.42
N ARG A 66 -4.52 14.05 12.27
CA ARG A 66 -4.66 12.98 11.28
C ARG A 66 -3.27 12.47 10.91
N ASN A 67 -3.08 11.17 10.93
CA ASN A 67 -1.78 10.55 10.65
C ASN A 67 -1.90 9.50 9.54
N GLN A 68 -0.77 9.23 8.88
CA GLN A 68 -0.56 8.02 8.10
C GLN A 68 0.20 7.03 8.99
N ILE A 69 -0.48 5.96 9.40
CA ILE A 69 0.07 4.94 10.32
C ILE A 69 -0.21 3.51 9.88
N ASP A 70 -1.02 3.33 8.83
CA ASP A 70 -1.30 2.05 8.21
C ASP A 70 -0.54 1.97 6.88
N HIS A 71 0.24 0.89 6.70
CA HIS A 71 1.17 0.76 5.59
C HIS A 71 0.92 -0.52 4.79
N ILE A 72 0.94 -0.39 3.47
CA ILE A 72 0.92 -1.54 2.56
C ILE A 72 2.35 -1.79 2.10
N ILE A 73 2.85 -2.99 2.39
CA ILE A 73 4.20 -3.42 2.06
C ILE A 73 4.09 -4.51 1.00
N VAL A 74 4.92 -4.43 -0.03
CA VAL A 74 4.85 -5.30 -1.19
C VAL A 74 6.24 -5.80 -1.54
N ASP A 75 6.35 -7.08 -1.90
CA ASP A 75 7.60 -7.67 -2.37
C ASP A 75 8.13 -6.92 -3.61
N TRP A 76 9.44 -6.70 -3.66
CA TRP A 76 10.09 -5.96 -4.74
C TRP A 76 9.76 -6.53 -6.13
N ARG A 77 9.64 -7.86 -6.26
CA ARG A 77 9.38 -8.56 -7.53
C ARG A 77 8.02 -8.16 -8.12
N ILE A 78 7.01 -7.98 -7.28
CA ILE A 78 5.63 -7.66 -7.71
C ILE A 78 5.27 -6.18 -7.52
N ARG A 79 6.16 -5.34 -7.02
CA ARG A 79 5.88 -3.91 -6.78
C ARG A 79 5.38 -3.13 -8.01
N SER A 80 5.70 -3.61 -9.22
CA SER A 80 5.24 -3.01 -10.49
C SER A 80 3.80 -3.35 -10.85
N SER A 81 3.21 -4.32 -10.14
CA SER A 81 1.81 -4.71 -10.24
C SER A 81 0.91 -3.82 -9.38
N VAL A 82 1.47 -3.09 -8.42
CA VAL A 82 0.72 -2.08 -7.68
C VAL A 82 0.58 -0.84 -8.55
N GLU A 83 -0.66 -0.47 -8.88
CA GLU A 83 -0.95 0.70 -9.70
C GLU A 83 -1.31 1.92 -8.85
N ASN A 84 -1.87 1.72 -7.66
CA ASN A 84 -2.26 2.81 -6.78
C ASN A 84 -2.45 2.33 -5.34
N VAL A 85 -2.19 3.18 -4.35
CA VAL A 85 -2.54 2.96 -2.94
C VAL A 85 -3.00 4.28 -2.33
N ARG A 86 -4.22 4.31 -1.76
CA ARG A 86 -4.77 5.52 -1.13
C ARG A 86 -5.76 5.20 -0.03
N SER A 87 -5.96 6.12 0.91
CA SER A 87 -7.08 6.05 1.85
C SER A 87 -8.39 6.52 1.21
N MET A 88 -9.49 5.89 1.64
CA MET A 88 -10.84 6.13 1.16
C MET A 88 -11.55 7.11 2.10
N ARG A 89 -11.79 8.33 1.62
CA ARG A 89 -12.54 9.35 2.36
C ARG A 89 -14.02 8.91 2.46
N GLY A 90 -14.62 9.05 3.64
CA GLY A 90 -16.04 8.78 3.87
C GLY A 90 -16.39 7.32 4.21
N CYS A 91 -15.43 6.40 4.08
CA CYS A 91 -15.57 5.02 4.57
C CYS A 91 -14.80 4.90 5.90
N SER A 92 -15.31 5.59 6.91
CA SER A 92 -14.88 5.51 8.30
C SER A 92 -15.95 4.68 8.99
N ALA A 93 -15.75 3.37 9.06
CA ALA A 93 -16.72 2.40 9.59
C ALA A 93 -16.84 2.52 11.12
N ILE A 94 -17.24 3.70 11.60
CA ILE A 94 -17.41 4.05 13.03
C ILE A 94 -16.07 3.98 13.82
N SER A 95 -14.94 3.78 13.13
CA SER A 95 -13.59 3.77 13.70
C SER A 95 -12.87 5.09 13.42
N ASP A 96 -11.87 5.38 14.26
CA ASP A 96 -10.84 6.39 14.05
C ASP A 96 -9.89 6.08 12.87
N HIS A 97 -10.06 4.96 12.16
CA HIS A 97 -9.30 4.59 10.96
C HIS A 97 -10.07 4.81 9.65
N PHE A 98 -9.35 5.26 8.62
CA PHE A 98 -9.82 5.29 7.23
C PHE A 98 -9.40 4.00 6.52
N LEU A 99 -10.33 3.41 5.76
CA LEU A 99 -10.02 2.27 4.90
C LEU A 99 -8.90 2.61 3.90
N VAL A 100 -7.89 1.75 3.80
CA VAL A 100 -6.82 1.86 2.79
C VAL A 100 -7.13 0.94 1.62
N LYS A 101 -7.17 1.49 0.41
CA LYS A 101 -7.43 0.76 -0.84
C LYS A 101 -6.15 0.65 -1.66
N ILE A 102 -5.91 -0.56 -2.16
CA ILE A 102 -4.89 -0.84 -3.18
C ILE A 102 -5.57 -1.14 -4.52
N LYS A 103 -5.01 -0.61 -5.61
CA LYS A 103 -5.30 -1.05 -6.99
C LYS A 103 -4.13 -1.90 -7.46
N PHE A 104 -4.40 -3.17 -7.73
CA PHE A 104 -3.39 -4.16 -8.10
C PHE A 104 -3.72 -4.79 -9.45
N ARG A 105 -2.74 -4.85 -10.34
CA ARG A 105 -2.84 -5.50 -11.65
C ARG A 105 -2.13 -6.85 -11.60
N LEU A 106 -2.92 -7.92 -11.66
CA LEU A 106 -2.40 -9.28 -11.76
C LEU A 106 -1.73 -9.47 -13.13
N LYS A 107 -0.42 -9.75 -13.12
CA LYS A 107 0.34 -10.15 -14.31
C LYS A 107 0.48 -11.67 -14.28
N ILE A 108 -0.43 -12.38 -14.94
CA ILE A 108 -0.41 -13.84 -15.00
C ILE A 108 0.27 -14.27 -16.30
N SER A 109 0.99 -15.40 -16.29
CA SER A 109 1.66 -15.88 -17.50
C SER A 109 0.64 -16.15 -18.61
N ILE A 110 1.05 -15.85 -19.85
CA ILE A 110 0.22 -16.07 -21.04
C ILE A 110 -0.14 -17.56 -21.17
N ASP A 111 0.77 -18.46 -20.79
CA ASP A 111 0.54 -19.91 -20.86
C ASP A 111 -0.51 -20.38 -19.84
N TRP A 112 -0.51 -19.80 -18.64
CA TRP A 112 -1.58 -20.05 -17.66
C TRP A 112 -2.93 -19.52 -18.18
N GLN A 113 -2.95 -18.36 -18.83
CA GLN A 113 -4.18 -17.81 -19.43
C GLN A 113 -4.70 -18.69 -20.56
N LYS A 114 -3.81 -19.19 -21.44
CA LYS A 114 -4.14 -20.15 -22.50
C LYS A 114 -4.74 -21.43 -21.92
N LYS A 115 -4.09 -22.03 -20.91
CA LYS A 115 -4.58 -23.25 -20.26
C LYS A 115 -5.97 -23.05 -19.63
N ASN A 116 -6.21 -21.95 -18.94
CA ASN A 116 -7.52 -21.65 -18.36
C ASN A 116 -8.61 -21.36 -19.40
N ASN A 117 -8.26 -20.70 -20.51
CA ASN A 117 -9.21 -20.50 -21.61
C ASN A 117 -9.60 -21.82 -22.29
N VAL A 118 -8.67 -22.76 -22.42
CA VAL A 118 -8.97 -24.12 -22.90
C VAL A 118 -9.89 -24.85 -21.93
N LEU A 119 -9.65 -24.76 -20.62
CA LEU A 119 -10.49 -25.37 -19.59
C LEU A 119 -11.91 -24.79 -19.56
N ARG A 120 -12.07 -23.46 -19.63
CA ARG A 120 -13.40 -22.79 -19.70
C ARG A 120 -14.18 -23.19 -20.95
N ARG A 121 -13.52 -23.31 -22.12
CA ARG A 121 -14.19 -23.75 -23.36
C ARG A 121 -14.68 -25.18 -23.30
N LYS A 122 -13.99 -26.06 -22.57
CA LYS A 122 -14.42 -27.45 -22.35
C LYS A 122 -15.64 -27.49 -21.41
N SER A 123 -15.67 -26.68 -20.35
CA SER A 123 -16.82 -26.66 -19.42
C SER A 123 -18.09 -26.07 -20.02
N THR A 124 -18.00 -25.16 -20.99
CA THR A 124 -19.18 -24.59 -21.68
C THR A 124 -19.72 -25.45 -22.83
N ARG A 125 -19.05 -26.56 -23.19
CA ARG A 125 -19.48 -27.48 -24.25
C ARG A 125 -20.12 -28.77 -23.71
N SER A 126 -20.43 -28.83 -22.42
CA SER A 126 -20.97 -30.00 -21.73
C SER A 126 -22.47 -29.89 -21.40
N TYR A 127 -23.25 -29.18 -22.22
CA TYR A 127 -24.71 -29.18 -22.23
C TYR A 127 -25.22 -29.35 -23.66
#